data_AF-A0A2H9RR28-F1
#
_entry.id   AF-A0A2H9RR28-F1
#
_cell.length_a   1.000
_cell.length_b   1.000
_cell.length_c   1.000
_cell.angle_alpha   90.00
_cell.angle_beta   90.00
_cell.angle_gamma   90.00
#
_symmetry.space_group_name_H-M   'P 1'
#
loop_
_entity.id
_entity.type
_entity.pdbx_description
1 polymer ?
#
loop_
_entity_poly.entity_id
_entity_poly.type
_entity_poly.pdbx_seq_one_letter_code
_entity_poly.pdbx_strand_id
1 'polypeptide(L)'
;MKITQLNSASVMIENNDESSKVKILCDPWLDGEEYLGSWAIYPPYDFNPDNFTDVDFIYVSHIHPDHCSAKTLSKLNKDIPVLIHNF
;
A
#
# COMPACT_ATOMS: atom_id res chain seq x y z
N MET A 1 -4.45 -10.91 14.45
CA MET A 1 -4.75 -9.93 13.39
C MET A 1 -4.77 -8.51 13.93
N LYS A 2 -4.05 -7.60 13.27
CA LYS A 2 -4.00 -6.15 13.52
C LYS A 2 -4.19 -5.45 12.17
N ILE A 3 -4.98 -4.37 12.15
CA ILE A 3 -5.22 -3.55 10.96
C ILE A 3 -4.79 -2.13 11.29
N THR A 4 -3.99 -1.52 10.42
CA THR A 4 -3.54 -0.13 10.54
C THR A 4 -3.99 0.64 9.29
N GLN A 5 -4.82 1.68 9.47
CA GLN A 5 -5.15 2.59 8.38
C GLN A 5 -3.98 3.56 8.16
N LEU A 6 -3.62 3.81 6.90
CA LEU A 6 -2.49 4.66 6.53
C LEU A 6 -2.98 5.94 5.85
N ASN A 7 -3.62 5.82 4.69
CA ASN A 7 -4.23 6.90 3.93
C ASN A 7 -5.32 6.33 3.01
N SER A 8 -6.43 7.04 2.77
CA SER A 8 -7.49 6.59 1.85
C SER A 8 -7.85 5.09 2.06
N ALA A 9 -7.84 4.30 0.98
CA ALA A 9 -8.00 2.84 0.99
C ALA A 9 -6.72 2.06 1.38
N SER A 10 -5.58 2.73 1.55
CA SER A 10 -4.34 2.11 1.99
C SER A 10 -4.43 1.64 3.43
N VAL A 11 -4.41 0.32 3.60
CA VAL A 11 -4.43 -0.36 4.90
C VAL A 11 -3.31 -1.38 4.97
N MET A 12 -2.70 -1.47 6.15
CA MET A 12 -1.78 -2.54 6.50
C MET A 12 -2.55 -3.60 7.29
N ILE A 13 -2.52 -4.84 6.83
CA ILE A 13 -3.10 -5.98 7.53
C ILE A 13 -1.96 -6.88 7.99
N GLU A 14 -1.89 -7.14 9.30
CA GLU A 14 -0.86 -7.95 9.93
C GLU A 14 -1.52 -9.14 10.63
N ASN A 15 -1.14 -10.35 10.27
CA ASN A 15 -1.38 -11.54 11.10
C ASN A 15 -0.07 -12.05 11.67
N ASN A 16 -0.05 -12.31 12.97
CA ASN A 16 1.10 -12.83 13.69
C ASN A 16 0.58 -13.77 14.77
N ASP A 17 0.55 -15.05 14.46
CA ASP A 17 0.22 -16.14 15.38
C ASP A 17 1.34 -17.18 15.40
N GLU A 18 1.24 -18.17 16.27
CA GLU A 18 2.29 -19.20 16.44
C GLU A 18 2.56 -20.02 15.17
N SER A 19 1.63 -20.01 14.19
CA SER A 19 1.69 -20.82 12.98
C SER A 19 2.03 -20.02 11.71
N SER A 20 1.80 -18.71 11.70
CA SER A 20 2.02 -17.84 10.54
C SER A 20 2.24 -16.38 10.92
N LYS A 21 3.17 -15.74 10.19
CA LYS A 21 3.36 -14.30 10.21
C LYS A 21 3.23 -13.79 8.77
N VAL A 22 2.24 -12.93 8.53
CA VAL A 22 1.96 -12.35 7.20
C VAL A 22 1.59 -10.88 7.34
N LYS A 23 2.17 -10.04 6.50
CA LYS A 23 1.93 -8.60 6.41
C LYS A 23 1.57 -8.20 4.98
N ILE A 24 0.39 -7.60 4.81
CA ILE A 24 -0.16 -7.23 3.51
C ILE A 24 -0.40 -5.72 3.47
N LEU A 25 0.17 -5.05 2.47
CA LEU A 25 -0.13 -3.66 2.15
C LEU A 25 -1.19 -3.60 1.05
N CYS A 26 -2.39 -3.12 1.39
CA CYS A 26 -3.48 -2.99 0.43
C CYS A 26 -3.50 -1.59 -0.19
N ASP A 27 -3.83 -1.50 -1.48
CA ASP A 27 -4.15 -0.27 -2.24
C ASP A 27 -3.24 0.93 -1.94
N PRO A 28 -1.92 0.83 -2.15
CA PRO A 28 -0.98 1.84 -1.68
C PRO A 28 -1.03 3.14 -2.51
N TRP A 29 -1.61 4.19 -1.94
CA TRP A 29 -1.44 5.60 -2.32
C TRP A 29 -0.96 6.37 -1.08
N LEU A 30 0.36 6.47 -0.93
CA LEU A 30 1.02 7.04 0.25
C LEU A 30 1.91 8.24 -0.10
N ASP A 31 2.17 8.47 -1.39
CA ASP A 31 3.10 9.49 -1.86
C ASP A 31 2.46 10.46 -2.85
N GLY A 32 2.49 11.74 -2.48
CA GLY A 32 2.09 12.85 -3.34
C GLY A 32 0.62 12.85 -3.72
N GLU A 33 0.35 13.38 -4.91
CA GLU A 33 -0.99 13.61 -5.44
C GLU A 33 -1.32 12.66 -6.59
N GLU A 34 -2.60 12.39 -6.81
CA GLU A 34 -3.11 11.63 -7.95
C GLU A 34 -4.08 12.46 -8.80
N TYR A 35 -4.50 11.91 -9.94
CA TYR A 35 -5.42 12.58 -10.88
C TYR A 35 -4.96 13.99 -11.27
N LEU A 36 -3.74 14.11 -11.77
CA LEU A 36 -3.12 15.37 -12.20
C LEU A 36 -3.10 16.46 -11.11
N GLY A 37 -2.99 16.07 -9.83
CA GLY A 37 -2.93 16.99 -8.71
C GLY A 37 -4.30 17.41 -8.17
N SER A 38 -5.39 16.88 -8.72
CA SER A 38 -6.73 17.17 -8.20
C SER A 38 -7.01 16.46 -6.88
N TRP A 39 -6.31 15.36 -6.60
CA TRP A 39 -6.45 14.55 -5.39
C TRP A 39 -5.15 14.57 -4.61
N ALA A 40 -5.21 15.02 -3.35
CA ALA A 40 -4.05 15.15 -2.48
C ALA A 40 -4.28 14.41 -1.16
N ILE A 41 -3.19 13.92 -0.57
CA ILE A 41 -3.20 13.29 0.74
C ILE A 41 -3.25 14.39 1.81
N TYR A 42 -4.31 14.40 2.62
CA TYR A 42 -4.45 15.33 3.74
C TYR A 42 -5.02 14.65 5.00
N PRO A 43 -4.39 14.79 6.19
CA PRO A 43 -3.12 15.50 6.41
C PRO A 43 -1.95 14.87 5.64
N PRO A 44 -0.86 15.62 5.37
CA PRO A 44 0.29 15.07 4.66
C PRO A 44 0.77 13.77 5.32
N TYR A 45 0.97 12.73 4.51
CA TYR A 45 1.45 11.44 5.00
C TYR A 45 2.98 11.40 4.89
N ASP A 46 3.65 11.13 6.02
CA ASP A 46 5.11 11.02 6.07
C ASP A 46 5.56 9.65 5.52
N PHE A 47 5.56 9.55 4.19
CA PHE A 47 5.88 8.30 3.52
C PHE A 47 7.38 8.00 3.56
N ASN A 48 7.73 6.93 4.25
CA ASN A 48 9.04 6.30 4.17
C ASN A 48 8.90 4.86 3.65
N PRO A 49 9.44 4.52 2.46
CA PRO A 49 9.37 3.15 1.92
C PRO A 49 10.07 2.12 2.81
N ASP A 50 11.05 2.52 3.63
CA ASP A 50 11.77 1.62 4.54
C ASP A 50 10.84 1.03 5.63
N ASN A 51 9.71 1.67 5.92
CA ASN A 51 8.71 1.15 6.87
C ASN A 51 7.95 -0.06 6.32
N PHE A 52 8.14 -0.40 5.04
CA PHE A 52 7.40 -1.43 4.31
C PHE A 52 8.31 -2.56 3.79
N THR A 53 9.58 -2.63 4.21
CA THR A 53 10.52 -3.66 3.75
C THR A 53 10.18 -5.08 4.22
N ASP A 54 9.36 -5.19 5.26
CA ASP A 54 8.87 -6.45 5.85
C ASP A 54 7.47 -6.84 5.37
N VAL A 55 6.94 -6.16 4.34
CA VAL A 55 5.66 -6.51 3.71
C VAL A 55 5.86 -7.76 2.84
N ASP A 56 5.01 -8.77 3.05
CA ASP A 56 5.06 -10.02 2.31
C ASP A 56 4.32 -9.92 0.97
N PHE A 57 3.23 -9.15 0.92
CA PHE A 57 2.42 -8.97 -0.28
C PHE A 57 1.89 -7.54 -0.40
N ILE A 58 1.79 -7.06 -1.64
CA ILE A 58 0.96 -5.89 -1.96
C ILE A 58 -0.33 -6.40 -2.59
N TYR A 59 -1.48 -5.98 -2.08
CA TYR A 59 -2.77 -6.26 -2.68
C TYR A 59 -3.31 -5.00 -3.36
N VAL A 60 -3.73 -5.12 -4.62
CA VAL A 60 -4.39 -4.03 -5.38
C VAL A 60 -5.78 -4.48 -5.78
N SER A 61 -6.80 -3.80 -5.29
CA SER A 61 -8.19 -4.09 -5.58
C SER A 61 -8.56 -3.75 -7.04
N HIS A 62 -8.09 -2.62 -7.56
CA HIS A 62 -8.26 -2.19 -8.95
C HIS A 62 -7.25 -1.11 -9.36
N ILE A 63 -7.19 -0.78 -10.65
CA ILE A 63 -6.12 0.02 -11.27
C ILE A 63 -6.31 1.54 -11.23
N HIS A 64 -7.27 2.05 -10.46
CA HIS A 64 -7.39 3.50 -10.30
C HIS A 64 -6.20 4.07 -9.52
N PRO A 65 -5.65 5.24 -9.88
CA PRO A 65 -4.42 5.76 -9.28
C PRO A 65 -4.45 5.96 -7.76
N ASP A 66 -5.61 6.21 -7.15
CA ASP A 66 -5.81 6.31 -5.71
C ASP A 66 -5.76 4.96 -4.96
N HIS A 67 -5.67 3.85 -5.70
CA HIS A 67 -5.47 2.49 -5.19
C HIS A 67 -4.16 1.87 -5.71
N CYS A 68 -3.80 2.15 -6.97
CA CYS A 68 -2.63 1.64 -7.68
C CYS A 68 -1.68 2.79 -8.02
N SER A 69 -1.24 3.54 -6.99
CA SER A 69 -0.39 4.72 -7.20
C SER A 69 0.96 4.34 -7.75
N ALA A 70 1.22 4.68 -9.01
CA ALA A 70 2.51 4.46 -9.65
C ALA A 70 3.66 5.15 -8.89
N LYS A 71 3.40 6.33 -8.31
CA LYS A 71 4.37 7.08 -7.49
C LYS A 71 4.76 6.28 -6.26
N THR A 72 3.77 5.81 -5.51
CA THR A 72 3.99 5.01 -4.29
C THR A 72 4.67 3.68 -4.63
N LEU A 73 4.11 2.92 -5.57
CA LEU A 73 4.64 1.62 -6.00
C LEU A 73 6.06 1.75 -6.56
N SER A 74 6.41 2.85 -7.22
CA SER A 74 7.76 3.08 -7.75
C SER A 74 8.85 3.03 -6.68
N LYS A 75 8.52 3.43 -5.45
CA LYS A 75 9.42 3.56 -4.29
C LYS A 75 9.47 2.33 -3.39
N LEU A 76 8.56 1.37 -3.55
CA LEU A 76 8.53 0.11 -2.79
C LEU A 76 9.47 -0.94 -3.39
N ASN A 77 9.86 -1.92 -2.58
CA ASN A 77 10.69 -3.05 -3.02
C ASN A 77 9.99 -3.84 -4.15
N LYS A 78 10.71 -4.06 -5.26
CA LYS A 78 10.21 -4.72 -6.47
C LYS A 78 10.12 -6.22 -6.37
N ASP A 79 10.75 -6.81 -5.35
CA ASP A 79 10.68 -8.24 -5.08
C ASP A 79 9.40 -8.64 -4.34
N ILE A 80 8.62 -7.66 -3.82
CA ILE A 80 7.36 -7.94 -3.14
C ILE A 80 6.31 -8.38 -4.19
N PRO A 81 5.72 -9.58 -4.06
CA PRO A 81 4.67 -10.01 -4.97
C PRO A 81 3.44 -9.10 -4.89
N VAL A 82 2.92 -8.72 -6.05
CA VAL A 82 1.69 -7.94 -6.18
C VAL A 82 0.53 -8.89 -6.54
N LEU A 83 -0.46 -8.94 -5.66
CA LEU A 83 -1.72 -9.64 -5.85
C LEU A 83 -2.74 -8.65 -6.43
N ILE A 84 -3.12 -8.86 -7.69
CA ILE A 84 -4.11 -8.02 -8.38
C ILE A 84 -5.05 -8.92 -9.18
N HIS A 85 -6.31 -8.53 -9.26
CA HIS A 85 -7.29 -9.26 -10.07
C HIS A 85 -6.91 -9.21 -11.56
N ASN A 86 -7.08 -10.33 -12.25
CA ASN A 86 -6.91 -10.40 -13.70
C ASN A 86 -8.20 -9.91 -14.38
N PHE A 87 -8.17 -8.66 -14.86
CA PHE A 87 -9.31 -8.02 -15.51
C PHE A 87 -9.54 -8.51 -16.94
#